data_AF-A0AAP3GWI5-F1
#
_entry.id   AF-A0AAP3GWI5-F1
#
_cell.length_a   1.000
_cell.length_b   1.000
_cell.length_c   1.000
_cell.angle_alpha   90.00
_cell.angle_beta   90.00
_cell.angle_gamma   90.00
#
_symmetry.space_group_name_H-M   'P 1'
#
loop_
_entity.id
_entity.type
_entity.pdbx_description
1 polymer ?
#
loop_
_entity_poly.entity_id
_entity_poly.type
_entity_poly.pdbx_seq_one_letter_code
_entity_poly.pdbx_strand_id
1 'polypeptide(L)'
;MNIAEEVKKGIYHFSVVPCDCNVAYTQHSLETLMNNQIFRDSVIQQIPDNVKTLDDYLVFLVINRINGLLNCSNLPHDVSKERDIKEKLSQINLKKLASQSLNYINKNFLQIWNLNNRDIRKATLSIIKQKQKKKKDKVSEPVIETLIEVDRYYLIYNFQEFRPSFKKYKRLLPKVLDVRFFLKSEPVCLNEIIDLYLKIMSNNNSDNAQFKEIVEENINVLLDKIEELYKEKIDYKQALSWYDNLQKFKTILTYTDVNKDKVEMVERLIKKLDIVKAKGLKENGQQIVYKEKINFKKIVNGLKKDGSLICLTHKISDNKFMSFLEEISPKQELSDFIKNIGVQTDENYPASYQDKLNIQVTFLGAIFQKLITESESSNIFSQCFLRATQKISYELEYNQILNHAQMLMSNLLIISNNSKLLNDKNQMLIQTMSYNAISLSIGLTEELLREYAIHLGKKSDISRGDLTLGKLLSIAPSNDYFYNISKQHKLALGYFLVKAEGENITKNIRNQVAHLCIETENLFTLENVGKILYLLTDVLNTITIACI
;
A
#
# COMPACT_ATOMS: atom_id res chain seq x y z
N MET A 1 35.85 -19.03 -40.22
CA MET A 1 35.89 -17.99 -39.16
C MET A 1 35.13 -18.52 -37.96
N ASN A 2 35.77 -18.61 -36.79
CA ASN A 2 35.21 -19.25 -35.60
C ASN A 2 34.59 -18.19 -34.68
N ILE A 3 33.26 -18.13 -34.65
CA ILE A 3 32.49 -17.18 -33.82
C ILE A 3 32.82 -17.31 -32.33
N ALA A 4 33.32 -18.47 -31.87
CA ALA A 4 33.80 -18.66 -30.50
C ALA A 4 35.09 -17.87 -30.18
N GLU A 5 35.96 -17.62 -31.17
CA GLU A 5 37.13 -16.76 -30.98
C GLU A 5 36.75 -15.27 -30.98
N GLU A 6 35.72 -14.88 -31.74
CA GLU A 6 35.27 -13.49 -31.82
C GLU A 6 34.53 -13.05 -30.54
N VAL A 7 33.74 -13.95 -29.93
CA VAL A 7 33.15 -13.74 -28.60
C VAL A 7 34.24 -13.67 -27.52
N LYS A 8 35.30 -14.51 -27.60
CA LYS A 8 36.47 -14.43 -26.71
C LYS A 8 37.29 -13.14 -26.88
N LYS A 9 37.30 -12.56 -28.08
CA LYS A 9 37.95 -11.28 -28.40
C LYS A 9 37.11 -10.05 -28.06
N GLY A 10 35.92 -10.23 -27.46
CA GLY A 10 35.04 -9.13 -27.05
C GLY A 10 34.32 -8.42 -28.20
N ILE A 11 34.23 -9.05 -29.37
CA ILE A 11 33.66 -8.45 -30.59
C ILE A 11 32.12 -8.41 -30.55
N TYR A 12 31.49 -9.30 -29.77
CA TYR A 12 30.04 -9.32 -29.55
C TYR A 12 29.70 -9.02 -28.09
N HIS A 13 28.87 -8.00 -27.85
CA HIS A 13 28.36 -7.64 -26.53
C HIS A 13 26.89 -8.07 -26.38
N PHE A 14 26.60 -8.87 -25.35
CA PHE A 14 25.23 -9.20 -24.98
C PHE A 14 24.82 -8.36 -23.77
N SER A 15 23.86 -7.45 -23.96
CA SER A 15 23.20 -6.74 -22.85
C SER A 15 22.08 -7.62 -22.30
N VAL A 16 22.18 -8.03 -21.03
CA VAL A 16 21.26 -8.99 -20.40
C VAL A 16 20.54 -8.34 -19.22
N VAL A 17 19.94 -7.17 -19.41
CA VAL A 17 19.13 -6.52 -18.35
C VAL A 17 17.91 -7.41 -18.02
N PRO A 18 17.57 -7.63 -16.73
CA PRO A 18 16.37 -8.37 -16.33
C PRO A 18 15.08 -7.61 -16.69
N CYS A 19 14.05 -8.34 -17.11
CA CYS A 19 12.70 -7.79 -17.16
C CYS A 19 12.13 -7.81 -15.73
N ASP A 20 12.24 -6.68 -15.03
CA ASP A 20 11.06 -6.19 -14.32
C ASP A 20 10.04 -5.79 -15.39
N CYS A 21 8.76 -6.08 -15.15
CA CYS A 21 7.70 -5.98 -16.14
C CYS A 21 7.39 -4.54 -16.64
N ASN A 22 8.28 -3.56 -16.47
CA ASN A 22 7.97 -2.14 -16.64
C ASN A 22 9.09 -1.26 -17.26
N VAL A 23 9.97 -1.79 -18.12
CA VAL A 23 10.87 -0.89 -18.89
C VAL A 23 10.96 -1.29 -20.36
N ALA A 24 10.65 -0.33 -21.23
CA ALA A 24 10.78 -0.41 -22.67
C ALA A 24 12.24 -0.27 -23.13
N TYR A 25 12.56 -0.99 -24.21
CA TYR A 25 13.74 -0.94 -25.10
C TYR A 25 15.06 -1.62 -24.66
N THR A 26 15.42 -2.69 -25.39
CA THR A 26 16.33 -2.59 -26.56
C THR A 26 15.98 -3.70 -27.57
N GLN A 27 15.89 -3.34 -28.85
CA GLN A 27 15.61 -4.24 -29.96
C GLN A 27 16.76 -5.21 -30.21
N HIS A 28 16.59 -6.46 -29.79
CA HIS A 28 16.92 -7.59 -30.65
C HIS A 28 15.65 -8.43 -30.73
N SER A 29 15.14 -8.65 -31.95
CA SER A 29 14.00 -9.54 -32.13
C SER A 29 14.45 -10.94 -31.68
N LEU A 30 13.53 -11.71 -31.10
CA LEU A 30 13.74 -13.14 -30.80
C LEU A 30 14.36 -13.84 -32.04
N GLU A 31 14.00 -13.37 -33.23
CA GLU A 31 14.55 -13.72 -34.54
C GLU A 31 16.09 -13.64 -34.66
N THR A 32 16.75 -12.60 -34.14
CA THR A 32 18.21 -12.44 -34.28
C THR A 32 18.99 -13.46 -33.45
N LEU A 33 18.52 -13.74 -32.23
CA LEU A 33 19.09 -14.79 -31.37
C LEU A 33 18.85 -16.20 -31.94
N MET A 34 17.76 -16.36 -32.69
CA MET A 34 17.28 -17.65 -33.17
C MET A 34 17.70 -18.04 -34.58
N ASN A 35 18.02 -17.06 -35.41
CA ASN A 35 18.65 -17.28 -36.72
C ASN A 35 20.15 -17.53 -36.58
N ASN A 36 20.72 -17.39 -35.38
CA ASN A 36 22.07 -17.85 -35.09
C ASN A 36 22.07 -19.38 -34.96
N GLN A 37 22.41 -20.05 -36.07
CA GLN A 37 22.45 -21.51 -36.17
C GLN A 37 23.41 -22.14 -35.15
N ILE A 38 24.53 -21.46 -34.84
CA ILE A 38 25.48 -21.90 -33.80
C ILE A 38 24.84 -21.85 -32.41
N PHE A 39 24.05 -20.81 -32.10
CA PHE A 39 23.34 -20.69 -30.83
C PHE A 39 22.20 -21.71 -30.72
N ARG A 40 21.43 -21.95 -31.78
CA ARG A 40 20.39 -22.99 -31.80
C ARG A 40 20.99 -24.38 -31.62
N ASP A 41 22.04 -24.70 -32.35
CA ASP A 41 22.66 -26.01 -32.31
C ASP A 41 23.50 -26.20 -31.04
N SER A 42 24.12 -25.15 -30.48
CA SER A 42 24.83 -25.26 -29.20
C SER A 42 23.91 -25.26 -27.99
N VAL A 43 22.86 -24.42 -27.92
CA VAL A 43 22.02 -24.29 -26.73
C VAL A 43 20.97 -25.38 -26.63
N ILE A 44 20.47 -25.90 -27.77
CA ILE A 44 19.42 -26.94 -27.78
C ILE A 44 20.03 -28.35 -27.83
N GLN A 45 21.16 -28.56 -28.53
CA GLN A 45 21.82 -29.87 -28.56
C GLN A 45 22.82 -30.09 -27.42
N GLN A 46 23.25 -29.05 -26.70
CA GLN A 46 24.06 -29.16 -25.47
C GLN A 46 23.24 -28.86 -24.22
N ILE A 47 22.10 -29.52 -24.04
CA ILE A 47 21.50 -29.64 -22.72
C ILE A 47 21.82 -31.06 -22.22
N PRO A 48 22.99 -31.29 -21.60
CA PRO A 48 23.27 -32.59 -21.03
C PRO A 48 22.60 -32.70 -19.67
N ASP A 49 22.28 -33.93 -19.31
CA ASP A 49 21.45 -34.31 -18.19
C ASP A 49 21.93 -33.90 -16.79
N ASN A 50 23.02 -33.15 -16.60
CA ASN A 50 23.51 -32.65 -15.31
C ASN A 50 24.43 -31.42 -15.50
N VAL A 51 24.02 -30.19 -15.09
CA VAL A 51 24.86 -28.98 -15.05
C VAL A 51 26.17 -29.24 -14.28
N LYS A 52 27.33 -29.23 -14.95
CA LYS A 52 28.64 -29.60 -14.36
C LYS A 52 29.74 -28.57 -14.57
N THR A 53 29.61 -27.69 -15.56
CA THR A 53 30.59 -26.67 -15.92
C THR A 53 29.98 -25.27 -15.89
N LEU A 54 30.83 -24.24 -16.00
CA LEU A 54 30.37 -22.85 -16.05
C LEU A 54 29.59 -22.60 -17.35
N ASP A 55 30.07 -23.13 -18.47
CA ASP A 55 29.41 -23.00 -19.76
C ASP A 55 28.01 -23.62 -19.73
N ASP A 56 27.84 -24.80 -19.11
CA ASP A 56 26.52 -25.43 -18.91
C ASP A 56 25.56 -24.52 -18.12
N TYR A 57 26.10 -23.83 -17.10
CA TYR A 57 25.32 -22.92 -16.27
C TYR A 57 24.89 -21.67 -17.04
N LEU A 58 25.77 -21.11 -17.88
CA LEU A 58 25.43 -19.96 -18.74
C LEU A 58 24.38 -20.33 -19.79
N VAL A 59 24.51 -21.51 -20.41
CA VAL A 59 23.51 -22.06 -21.34
C VAL A 59 22.15 -22.19 -20.65
N PHE A 60 22.10 -22.70 -19.42
CA PHE A 60 20.86 -22.76 -18.64
C PHE A 60 20.23 -21.38 -18.41
N LEU A 61 21.02 -20.36 -18.04
CA LEU A 61 20.50 -19.01 -17.82
C LEU A 61 19.85 -18.42 -19.08
N VAL A 62 20.49 -18.64 -20.22
CA VAL A 62 20.00 -18.22 -21.54
C VAL A 62 18.67 -18.90 -21.87
N ILE A 63 18.56 -20.22 -21.69
CA ILE A 63 17.33 -20.97 -21.93
C ILE A 63 16.18 -20.44 -21.07
N ASN A 64 16.44 -20.22 -19.77
CA ASN A 64 15.42 -19.71 -18.85
C ASN A 64 14.94 -18.31 -19.26
N ARG A 65 15.84 -17.47 -19.80
CA ARG A 65 15.49 -16.13 -20.30
C ARG A 65 14.60 -16.20 -21.54
N ILE A 66 14.91 -17.06 -22.50
CA ILE A 66 14.10 -17.27 -23.71
C ILE A 66 12.69 -17.73 -23.32
N ASN A 67 12.58 -18.68 -22.40
CA ASN A 67 11.29 -19.14 -21.91
C ASN A 67 10.49 -18.04 -21.20
N GLY A 68 11.16 -17.16 -20.45
CA GLY A 68 10.52 -15.99 -19.84
C GLY A 68 9.95 -15.02 -20.89
N LEU A 69 10.70 -14.73 -21.96
CA LEU A 69 10.27 -13.85 -23.04
C LEU A 69 9.06 -14.40 -23.80
N LEU A 70 9.01 -15.70 -24.05
CA LEU A 70 7.88 -16.37 -24.73
C LEU A 70 6.58 -16.38 -23.93
N ASN A 71 6.64 -16.12 -22.63
CA ASN A 71 5.47 -15.98 -21.76
C ASN A 71 4.94 -14.54 -21.69
N CYS A 72 5.62 -13.56 -22.31
CA CYS A 72 5.13 -12.19 -22.42
C CYS A 72 4.17 -12.07 -23.61
N SER A 73 2.95 -11.59 -23.36
CA SER A 73 1.83 -11.54 -24.32
C SER A 73 1.98 -10.54 -25.48
N ASN A 74 3.08 -9.78 -25.54
CA ASN A 74 3.25 -8.64 -26.46
C ASN A 74 4.40 -8.82 -27.48
N LEU A 75 4.84 -10.06 -27.76
CA LEU A 75 5.83 -10.29 -28.82
C LEU A 75 5.18 -10.11 -30.21
N PRO A 76 5.63 -9.17 -31.06
CA PRO A 76 5.12 -9.05 -32.42
C PRO A 76 5.69 -10.15 -33.32
N HIS A 77 4.80 -10.81 -34.06
CA HIS A 77 4.97 -11.49 -35.36
C HIS A 77 5.98 -12.65 -35.49
N ASP A 78 5.48 -13.89 -35.37
CA ASP A 78 5.50 -15.00 -36.36
C ASP A 78 5.03 -16.29 -35.64
N VAL A 79 3.72 -16.55 -35.70
CA VAL A 79 3.03 -17.60 -34.92
C VAL A 79 3.61 -19.00 -35.19
N SER A 80 4.16 -19.23 -36.39
CA SER A 80 4.72 -20.52 -36.80
C SER A 80 6.03 -20.83 -36.08
N LYS A 81 6.99 -19.90 -36.10
CA LYS A 81 8.27 -20.03 -35.41
C LYS A 81 8.07 -20.06 -33.90
N GLU A 82 7.16 -19.26 -33.36
CA GLU A 82 6.83 -19.26 -31.93
C GLU A 82 6.35 -20.63 -31.45
N ARG A 83 5.47 -21.29 -32.23
CA ARG A 83 4.98 -22.62 -31.92
C ARG A 83 6.12 -23.65 -31.89
N ASP A 84 6.99 -23.66 -32.90
CA ASP A 84 8.15 -24.56 -32.95
C ASP A 84 9.11 -24.37 -31.76
N ILE A 85 9.29 -23.12 -31.32
CA ILE A 85 10.15 -22.79 -30.18
C ILE A 85 9.50 -23.27 -28.89
N LYS A 86 8.21 -22.98 -28.69
CA LYS A 86 7.45 -23.45 -27.52
C LYS A 86 7.47 -24.98 -27.45
N GLU A 87 7.33 -25.66 -28.58
CA GLU A 87 7.41 -27.11 -28.66
C GLU A 87 8.80 -27.62 -28.26
N LYS A 88 9.89 -27.08 -28.84
CA LYS A 88 11.26 -27.48 -28.47
C LYS A 88 11.61 -27.17 -27.01
N LEU A 89 11.17 -26.02 -26.49
CA LEU A 89 11.39 -25.67 -25.08
C LEU A 89 10.52 -26.50 -24.12
N SER A 90 9.32 -26.91 -24.54
CA SER A 90 8.43 -27.76 -23.72
C SER A 90 9.02 -29.14 -23.44
N GLN A 91 9.94 -29.61 -24.29
CA GLN A 91 10.69 -30.85 -24.09
C GLN A 91 11.76 -30.72 -22.99
N ILE A 92 12.12 -29.49 -22.58
CA ILE A 92 13.14 -29.24 -21.56
C ILE A 92 12.50 -29.25 -20.16
N ASN A 93 12.94 -30.18 -19.31
CA ASN A 93 12.51 -30.22 -17.91
C ASN A 93 13.23 -29.16 -17.06
N LEU A 94 12.76 -27.92 -17.12
CA LEU A 94 13.31 -26.78 -16.37
C LEU A 94 13.35 -26.99 -14.86
N LYS A 95 12.44 -27.80 -14.29
CA LYS A 95 12.44 -28.12 -12.85
C LYS A 95 13.66 -28.96 -12.48
N LYS A 96 13.99 -30.00 -13.29
CA LYS A 96 15.18 -30.85 -13.11
C LYS A 96 16.46 -30.01 -13.26
N LEU A 97 16.54 -29.18 -14.31
CA LEU A 97 17.68 -28.30 -14.56
C LEU A 97 17.90 -27.26 -13.46
N ALA A 98 16.83 -26.70 -12.88
CA ALA A 98 16.94 -25.76 -11.77
C ALA A 98 17.53 -26.41 -10.50
N SER A 99 17.22 -27.70 -10.23
CA SER A 99 17.81 -28.44 -9.11
C SER A 99 19.29 -28.78 -9.36
N GLN A 100 19.66 -29.10 -10.60
CA GLN A 100 21.06 -29.34 -10.97
C GLN A 100 21.89 -28.05 -10.96
N SER A 101 21.31 -26.96 -11.43
CA SER A 101 21.91 -25.62 -11.34
C SER A 101 22.16 -25.22 -9.90
N LEU A 102 21.25 -25.52 -8.97
CA LEU A 102 21.47 -25.29 -7.54
C LEU A 102 22.67 -26.11 -7.01
N ASN A 103 22.80 -27.38 -7.41
CA ASN A 103 23.94 -28.21 -7.01
C ASN A 103 25.27 -27.66 -7.56
N TYR A 104 25.26 -27.17 -8.80
CA TYR A 104 26.41 -26.52 -9.41
C TYR A 104 26.78 -25.22 -8.69
N ILE A 105 25.78 -24.35 -8.42
CA ILE A 105 25.95 -23.12 -7.64
C ILE A 105 26.54 -23.44 -6.26
N ASN A 106 26.02 -24.46 -5.56
CA ASN A 106 26.52 -24.86 -4.25
C ASN A 106 28.01 -25.25 -4.25
N LYS A 107 28.52 -25.81 -5.35
CA LYS A 107 29.93 -26.21 -5.48
C LYS A 107 30.83 -25.08 -5.97
N ASN A 108 30.30 -24.15 -6.78
CA ASN A 108 31.11 -23.23 -7.59
C ASN A 108 30.71 -21.75 -7.43
N PHE A 109 30.02 -21.37 -6.35
CA PHE A 109 29.48 -20.02 -6.18
C PHE A 109 30.53 -18.90 -6.32
N LEU A 110 31.71 -19.05 -5.71
CA LEU A 110 32.79 -18.07 -5.83
C LEU A 110 33.27 -17.88 -7.27
N GLN A 111 33.38 -18.98 -8.02
CA GLN A 111 33.78 -18.93 -9.44
C GLN A 111 32.72 -18.17 -10.25
N ILE A 112 31.43 -18.45 -10.01
CA ILE A 112 30.32 -17.73 -10.66
C ILE A 112 30.34 -16.25 -10.28
N TRP A 113 30.55 -15.94 -9.00
CA TRP A 113 30.55 -14.58 -8.49
C TRP A 113 31.68 -13.72 -9.08
N ASN A 114 32.85 -14.32 -9.32
CA ASN A 114 34.04 -13.63 -9.82
C ASN A 114 34.03 -13.33 -11.33
N LEU A 115 33.01 -13.75 -12.08
CA LEU A 115 32.90 -13.49 -13.53
C LEU A 115 32.67 -12.02 -13.91
N ASN A 116 32.56 -11.11 -12.92
CA ASN A 116 32.33 -9.68 -13.10
C ASN A 116 31.19 -9.32 -14.07
N ASN A 117 30.15 -10.16 -14.13
CA ASN A 117 28.95 -9.92 -14.91
C ASN A 117 27.74 -9.77 -13.99
N ARG A 118 27.14 -8.57 -14.01
CA ARG A 118 26.01 -8.20 -13.15
C ARG A 118 24.78 -9.08 -13.39
N ASP A 119 24.53 -9.46 -14.63
CA ASP A 119 23.33 -10.19 -15.03
C ASP A 119 23.41 -11.66 -14.61
N ILE A 120 24.59 -12.26 -14.74
CA ILE A 120 24.88 -13.58 -14.18
C ILE A 120 24.65 -13.57 -12.67
N ARG A 121 25.24 -12.61 -11.93
CA ARG A 121 25.05 -12.49 -10.47
C ARG A 121 23.57 -12.38 -10.10
N LYS A 122 22.82 -11.47 -10.74
CA LYS A 122 21.37 -11.31 -10.50
C LYS A 122 20.59 -12.59 -10.74
N ALA A 123 20.86 -13.29 -11.84
CA ALA A 123 20.18 -14.53 -12.17
C ALA A 123 20.52 -15.66 -11.18
N THR A 124 21.79 -15.78 -10.77
CA THR A 124 22.23 -16.70 -9.71
C THR A 124 21.50 -16.43 -8.39
N LEU A 125 21.45 -15.17 -7.96
CA LEU A 125 20.75 -14.76 -6.74
C LEU A 125 19.25 -15.07 -6.80
N SER A 126 18.61 -14.91 -7.96
CA SER A 126 17.20 -15.27 -8.17
C SER A 126 16.95 -16.77 -7.97
N ILE A 127 17.81 -17.63 -8.55
CA ILE A 127 17.73 -19.09 -8.37
C ILE A 127 17.90 -19.46 -6.89
N ILE A 128 18.89 -18.87 -6.22
CA ILE A 128 19.14 -19.06 -4.79
C ILE A 128 17.86 -18.70 -4.00
N LYS A 129 17.30 -17.50 -4.20
CA LYS A 129 16.08 -17.04 -3.51
C LYS A 129 14.88 -17.95 -3.75
N GLN A 130 14.63 -18.37 -4.99
CA GLN A 130 13.50 -19.24 -5.32
C GLN A 130 13.61 -20.61 -4.63
N LYS A 131 14.81 -21.17 -4.54
CA LYS A 131 15.04 -22.49 -3.96
C LYS A 131 14.92 -22.49 -2.44
N GLN A 132 15.19 -21.36 -1.78
CA GLN A 132 14.98 -21.22 -0.33
C GLN A 132 13.53 -21.44 0.12
N LYS A 133 12.53 -21.18 -0.75
CA LYS A 133 11.11 -21.41 -0.44
C LYS A 133 10.71 -22.89 -0.37
N LYS A 134 11.51 -23.82 -0.90
CA LYS A 134 11.16 -25.25 -1.03
C LYS A 134 11.88 -26.11 0.02
N LYS A 135 11.16 -27.06 0.64
CA LYS A 135 11.68 -27.89 1.75
C LYS A 135 12.87 -28.82 1.39
N LYS A 136 12.99 -29.26 0.13
CA LYS A 136 13.94 -30.33 -0.28
C LYS A 136 15.26 -29.86 -0.92
N ASP A 137 15.29 -28.68 -1.54
CA ASP A 137 16.44 -28.17 -2.31
C ASP A 137 16.99 -26.90 -1.64
N LYS A 138 17.88 -27.03 -0.65
CA LYS A 138 18.44 -25.87 0.06
C LYS A 138 19.82 -25.49 -0.46
N VAL A 139 20.06 -24.18 -0.50
CA VAL A 139 21.38 -23.60 -0.72
C VAL A 139 22.30 -24.04 0.40
N SER A 140 23.53 -24.38 0.05
CA SER A 140 24.53 -24.86 0.99
C SER A 140 25.02 -23.73 1.91
N GLU A 141 25.48 -24.12 3.09
CA GLU A 141 26.00 -23.19 4.09
C GLU A 141 27.15 -22.31 3.58
N PRO A 142 28.15 -22.85 2.85
CA PRO A 142 29.26 -22.04 2.33
C PRO A 142 28.79 -20.93 1.39
N VAL A 143 27.76 -21.17 0.56
CA VAL A 143 27.21 -20.15 -0.32
C VAL A 143 26.58 -19.01 0.46
N ILE A 144 25.86 -19.32 1.55
CA ILE A 144 25.27 -18.30 2.41
C ILE A 144 26.36 -17.54 3.16
N GLU A 145 27.37 -18.24 3.65
CA GLU A 145 28.52 -17.62 4.32
C GLU A 145 29.27 -16.66 3.39
N THR A 146 29.54 -17.05 2.14
CA THR A 146 30.11 -16.14 1.13
C THR A 146 29.17 -14.97 0.84
N LEU A 147 27.86 -15.19 0.70
CA LEU A 147 26.90 -14.10 0.48
C LEU A 147 26.90 -13.07 1.62
N ILE A 148 27.10 -13.49 2.88
CA ILE A 148 27.24 -12.57 4.01
C ILE A 148 28.46 -11.65 3.87
N GLU A 149 29.50 -12.12 3.20
CA GLU A 149 30.74 -11.37 2.97
C GLU A 149 30.63 -10.46 1.74
N VAL A 150 30.04 -10.95 0.65
CA VAL A 150 30.05 -10.24 -0.65
C VAL A 150 28.79 -9.43 -0.93
N ASP A 151 27.64 -9.77 -0.34
CA ASP A 151 26.35 -9.11 -0.58
C ASP A 151 25.36 -9.33 0.59
N ARG A 152 25.75 -8.87 1.79
CA ARG A 152 24.94 -9.03 3.01
C ARG A 152 23.56 -8.37 2.88
N TYR A 153 23.48 -7.26 2.16
CA TYR A 153 22.25 -6.51 1.91
C TYR A 153 21.17 -7.35 1.25
N TYR A 154 21.56 -8.16 0.26
CA TYR A 154 20.64 -9.07 -0.40
C TYR A 154 19.95 -10.03 0.59
N LEU A 155 20.66 -10.48 1.63
CA LEU A 155 20.10 -11.37 2.64
C LEU A 155 19.11 -10.67 3.57
N ILE A 156 19.35 -9.40 3.92
CA ILE A 156 18.42 -8.60 4.74
C ILE A 156 17.14 -8.30 3.97
N TYR A 157 17.27 -7.81 2.73
CA TYR A 157 16.11 -7.46 1.91
C TYR A 157 15.21 -8.67 1.62
N ASN A 158 15.81 -9.86 1.48
CA ASN A 158 15.10 -11.12 1.21
C ASN A 158 15.02 -12.02 2.45
N PHE A 159 15.08 -11.46 3.66
CA PHE A 159 15.22 -12.24 4.89
C PHE A 159 14.14 -13.31 5.07
N GLN A 160 12.90 -13.04 4.64
CA GLN A 160 11.80 -14.00 4.77
C GLN A 160 12.04 -15.27 3.95
N GLU A 161 12.56 -15.11 2.73
CA GLU A 161 12.96 -16.25 1.91
C GLU A 161 14.11 -17.03 2.54
N PHE A 162 15.10 -16.35 3.12
CA PHE A 162 16.27 -16.99 3.72
C PHE A 162 16.07 -17.49 5.16
N ARG A 163 14.97 -17.12 5.82
CA ARG A 163 14.60 -17.53 7.18
C ARG A 163 14.73 -19.05 7.41
N PRO A 164 14.28 -19.95 6.51
CA PRO A 164 14.46 -21.40 6.66
C PRO A 164 15.92 -21.88 6.59
N SER A 165 16.81 -21.10 5.98
CA SER A 165 18.24 -21.35 5.97
C SER A 165 18.89 -20.89 7.27
N PHE A 166 18.53 -19.73 7.80
CA PHE A 166 19.05 -19.28 9.09
C PHE A 166 18.55 -20.13 10.28
N LYS A 167 17.37 -20.74 10.17
CA LYS A 167 16.94 -21.79 11.10
C LYS A 167 17.84 -23.03 11.07
N LYS A 168 18.36 -23.39 9.89
CA LYS A 168 19.23 -24.57 9.68
C LYS A 168 20.68 -24.27 10.06
N TYR A 169 21.21 -23.13 9.64
CA TYR A 169 22.59 -22.68 9.82
C TYR A 169 22.65 -21.58 10.87
N LYS A 170 22.28 -21.92 12.11
CA LYS A 170 22.10 -20.94 13.19
C LYS A 170 23.35 -20.08 13.42
N ARG A 171 24.55 -20.63 13.25
CA ARG A 171 25.83 -19.91 13.42
C ARG A 171 26.01 -18.71 12.48
N LEU A 172 25.30 -18.68 11.35
CA LEU A 172 25.38 -17.58 10.38
C LEU A 172 24.46 -16.41 10.74
N LEU A 173 23.44 -16.65 11.57
CA LEU A 173 22.43 -15.65 11.89
C LEU A 173 23.01 -14.41 12.62
N PRO A 174 23.91 -14.55 13.63
CA PRO A 174 24.57 -13.39 14.24
C PRO A 174 25.38 -12.56 13.24
N LYS A 175 26.00 -13.21 12.22
CA LYS A 175 26.78 -12.50 11.20
C LYS A 175 25.90 -11.66 10.27
N VAL A 176 24.71 -12.15 9.93
CA VAL A 176 23.76 -11.44 9.04
C VAL A 176 23.15 -10.25 9.75
N LEU A 177 22.71 -10.47 10.99
CA LEU A 177 22.06 -9.45 11.81
C LEU A 177 23.07 -8.55 12.54
N ASP A 178 24.37 -8.69 12.33
CA ASP A 178 25.35 -7.82 13.00
C ASP A 178 25.19 -6.38 12.54
N VAL A 179 24.63 -5.56 13.43
CA VAL A 179 24.36 -4.15 13.17
C VAL A 179 25.65 -3.37 12.85
N ARG A 180 26.79 -3.77 13.41
CA ARG A 180 28.09 -3.07 13.28
C ARG A 180 28.56 -3.01 11.83
N PHE A 181 28.12 -3.93 10.98
CA PHE A 181 28.41 -3.89 9.55
C PHE A 181 27.69 -2.74 8.85
N PHE A 182 26.43 -2.53 9.18
CA PHE A 182 25.59 -1.49 8.58
C PHE A 182 25.97 -0.10 9.10
N LEU A 183 26.43 0.00 10.34
CA LEU A 183 26.92 1.26 10.89
C LEU A 183 28.17 1.81 10.18
N LYS A 184 28.90 0.97 9.43
CA LYS A 184 30.05 1.38 8.62
C LYS A 184 29.68 1.87 7.22
N SER A 185 28.44 1.64 6.78
CA SER A 185 28.05 1.64 5.37
C SER A 185 26.75 2.41 5.20
N GLU A 186 26.81 3.73 4.98
CA GLU A 186 25.72 4.69 4.72
C GLU A 186 24.45 4.68 5.63
N PRO A 187 23.84 5.87 5.93
CA PRO A 187 22.62 5.96 6.74
C PRO A 187 21.41 5.18 6.18
N VAL A 188 21.31 5.01 4.86
CA VAL A 188 20.20 4.31 4.19
C VAL A 188 20.04 2.89 4.76
N CYS A 189 21.18 2.24 4.98
CA CYS A 189 21.31 0.84 5.42
C CYS A 189 20.80 0.58 6.85
N LEU A 190 20.68 1.64 7.65
CA LEU A 190 20.15 1.58 9.01
C LEU A 190 18.62 1.37 8.99
N ASN A 191 17.94 1.83 7.92
CA ASN A 191 16.50 1.71 7.81
C ASN A 191 16.10 0.24 7.62
N GLU A 192 16.75 -0.48 6.71
CA GLU A 192 16.37 -1.87 6.42
C GLU A 192 16.62 -2.81 7.61
N ILE A 193 17.68 -2.56 8.39
CA ILE A 193 17.97 -3.37 9.58
C ILE A 193 16.98 -3.08 10.72
N ILE A 194 16.59 -1.82 10.94
CA ILE A 194 15.56 -1.45 11.92
C ILE A 194 14.21 -2.06 11.53
N ASP A 195 13.83 -1.98 10.25
CA ASP A 195 12.58 -2.58 9.75
C ASP A 195 12.57 -4.10 9.93
N LEU A 196 13.68 -4.76 9.65
CA LEU A 196 13.82 -6.19 9.86
C LEU A 196 13.72 -6.53 11.36
N TYR A 197 14.38 -5.77 12.23
CA TYR A 197 14.35 -5.98 13.68
C TYR A 197 12.94 -5.82 14.22
N LEU A 198 12.21 -4.77 13.83
CA LEU A 198 10.83 -4.57 14.22
C LEU A 198 9.96 -5.74 13.79
N LYS A 199 10.13 -6.24 12.57
CA LYS A 199 9.41 -7.41 12.05
C LYS A 199 9.75 -8.71 12.79
N ILE A 200 10.99 -8.85 13.26
CA ILE A 200 11.40 -9.98 14.11
C ILE A 200 10.76 -9.83 15.50
N MET A 201 10.83 -8.66 16.13
CA MET A 201 10.37 -8.47 17.50
C MET A 201 8.85 -8.54 17.64
N SER A 202 8.10 -7.97 16.68
CA SER A 202 6.63 -7.97 16.70
C SER A 202 5.99 -9.34 16.43
N ASN A 203 6.77 -10.30 15.90
CA ASN A 203 6.27 -11.62 15.58
C ASN A 203 6.38 -12.58 16.77
N ASN A 204 5.23 -12.91 17.37
CA ASN A 204 5.09 -13.72 18.59
C ASN A 204 5.17 -15.24 18.37
N ASN A 205 5.51 -15.70 17.17
CA ASN A 205 5.63 -17.12 16.88
C ASN A 205 6.83 -17.72 17.65
N SER A 206 6.65 -18.83 18.38
CA SER A 206 7.69 -19.45 19.23
C SER A 206 8.96 -19.81 18.45
N ASP A 207 8.78 -20.15 17.17
CA ASP A 207 9.79 -20.36 16.14
C ASP A 207 10.70 -19.14 15.84
N ASN A 208 10.47 -18.01 16.52
CA ASN A 208 11.16 -16.75 16.34
C ASN A 208 12.08 -16.39 17.51
N ALA A 209 12.06 -17.13 18.62
CA ALA A 209 12.80 -16.82 19.85
C ALA A 209 14.30 -16.59 19.60
N GLN A 210 14.95 -17.50 18.87
CA GLN A 210 16.38 -17.39 18.51
C GLN A 210 16.72 -16.14 17.67
N PHE A 211 15.75 -15.59 16.94
CA PHE A 211 15.98 -14.36 16.16
C PHE A 211 15.83 -13.13 17.06
N LYS A 212 14.91 -13.17 18.03
CA LYS A 212 14.72 -12.12 19.03
C LYS A 212 15.94 -11.97 19.92
N GLU A 213 16.51 -13.06 20.40
CA GLU A 213 17.73 -13.08 21.23
C GLU A 213 18.90 -12.34 20.55
N ILE A 214 19.16 -12.62 19.27
CA ILE A 214 20.23 -11.94 18.51
C ILE A 214 19.91 -10.46 18.28
N VAL A 215 18.63 -10.11 18.08
CA VAL A 215 18.22 -8.71 17.97
C VAL A 215 18.48 -7.99 19.30
N GLU A 216 18.10 -8.60 20.43
CA GLU A 216 18.32 -8.08 21.78
C GLU A 216 19.81 -7.83 22.07
N GLU A 217 20.69 -8.74 21.69
CA GLU A 217 22.15 -8.57 21.80
C GLU A 217 22.65 -7.34 21.02
N ASN A 218 22.05 -7.05 19.86
CA ASN A 218 22.46 -5.95 18.99
C ASN A 218 21.80 -4.61 19.32
N ILE A 219 20.71 -4.59 20.10
CA ILE A 219 19.98 -3.36 20.45
C ILE A 219 20.88 -2.35 21.16
N ASN A 220 21.73 -2.82 22.08
CA ASN A 220 22.65 -1.94 22.81
C ASN A 220 23.64 -1.25 21.87
N VAL A 221 24.16 -1.98 20.87
CA VAL A 221 25.09 -1.43 19.88
C VAL A 221 24.41 -0.40 18.98
N LEU A 222 23.17 -0.67 18.57
CA LEU A 222 22.38 0.29 17.78
C LEU A 222 22.03 1.54 18.59
N LEU A 223 21.70 1.37 19.88
CA LEU A 223 21.46 2.46 20.82
C LEU A 223 22.66 3.38 20.97
N ASP A 224 23.85 2.83 21.20
CA ASP A 224 25.07 3.62 21.35
C ASP A 224 25.35 4.44 20.08
N LYS A 225 25.08 3.87 18.90
CA LYS A 225 25.23 4.59 17.64
C LYS A 225 24.16 5.65 17.42
N ILE A 226 22.91 5.38 17.79
CA ILE A 226 21.85 6.40 17.80
C ILE A 226 22.25 7.52 18.76
N GLU A 227 22.81 7.23 19.93
CA GLU A 227 23.28 8.28 20.84
C GLU A 227 24.38 9.12 20.20
N GLU A 228 25.38 8.49 19.57
CA GLU A 228 26.48 9.15 18.86
C GLU A 228 25.98 10.06 17.72
N LEU A 229 25.14 9.54 16.83
CA LEU A 229 24.59 10.29 15.69
C LEU A 229 23.77 11.52 16.11
N TYR A 230 23.22 11.51 17.33
CA TYR A 230 22.32 12.54 17.83
C TYR A 230 22.98 13.54 18.80
N LYS A 231 24.28 13.35 19.11
CA LYS A 231 25.10 14.34 19.83
C LYS A 231 25.34 15.59 18.98
N GLU A 232 25.36 15.45 17.65
CA GLU A 232 25.55 16.57 16.73
C GLU A 232 24.28 17.44 16.61
N LYS A 233 24.47 18.65 16.06
CA LYS A 233 23.37 19.59 15.81
C LYS A 233 22.59 19.11 14.57
N ILE A 234 21.45 18.45 14.83
CA ILE A 234 20.59 17.86 13.80
C ILE A 234 19.85 18.97 13.03
N ASP A 235 19.97 18.96 11.71
CA ASP A 235 19.21 19.87 10.85
C ASP A 235 17.78 19.35 10.57
N TYR A 236 16.96 20.19 9.94
CA TYR A 236 15.57 19.84 9.62
C TYR A 236 15.42 18.63 8.68
N LYS A 237 16.29 18.48 7.68
CA LYS A 237 16.20 17.39 6.70
C LYS A 237 16.58 16.06 7.33
N GLN A 238 17.64 16.06 8.14
CA GLN A 238 18.06 14.94 8.95
C GLN A 238 16.96 14.55 9.95
N ALA A 239 16.34 15.53 10.61
CA ALA A 239 15.24 15.28 11.55
C ALA A 239 14.05 14.57 10.88
N LEU A 240 13.67 14.97 9.66
CA LEU A 240 12.64 14.26 8.89
C LEU A 240 13.06 12.83 8.54
N SER A 241 14.29 12.64 8.05
CA SER A 241 14.79 11.33 7.64
C SER A 241 14.88 10.35 8.80
N TRP A 242 15.15 10.81 10.01
CA TRP A 242 15.40 9.93 11.14
C TRP A 242 14.20 9.71 12.08
N TYR A 243 13.16 10.55 11.97
CA TYR A 243 12.00 10.48 12.84
C TYR A 243 11.33 9.10 12.82
N ASP A 244 11.05 8.59 11.62
CA ASP A 244 10.39 7.28 11.46
C ASP A 244 11.24 6.13 12.02
N ASN A 245 12.57 6.20 11.86
CA ASN A 245 13.48 5.20 12.40
C ASN A 245 13.47 5.19 13.93
N LEU A 246 13.47 6.35 14.58
CA LEU A 246 13.39 6.41 16.05
C LEU A 246 12.04 5.93 16.57
N GLN A 247 10.94 6.20 15.84
CA GLN A 247 9.63 5.68 16.23
C GLN A 247 9.60 4.16 16.14
N LYS A 248 10.04 3.58 15.02
CA LYS A 248 10.17 2.13 14.85
C LYS A 248 11.08 1.53 15.91
N PHE A 249 12.20 2.20 16.21
CA PHE A 249 13.14 1.74 17.21
C PHE A 249 12.58 1.84 18.62
N LYS A 250 11.82 2.89 18.96
CA LYS A 250 11.06 2.97 20.21
C LYS A 250 10.11 1.77 20.34
N THR A 251 9.40 1.41 19.27
CA THR A 251 8.54 0.22 19.25
C THR A 251 9.33 -1.05 19.48
N ILE A 252 10.50 -1.23 18.86
CA ILE A 252 11.42 -2.36 19.14
C ILE A 252 11.72 -2.46 20.63
N LEU A 253 12.04 -1.34 21.29
CA LEU A 253 12.37 -1.31 22.71
C LEU A 253 11.21 -1.77 23.61
N THR A 254 9.95 -1.58 23.20
CA THR A 254 8.78 -2.08 23.96
C THR A 254 8.68 -3.61 24.00
N TYR A 255 9.33 -4.30 23.06
CA TYR A 255 9.34 -5.77 22.99
C TYR A 255 10.51 -6.39 23.74
N THR A 256 11.34 -5.59 24.40
CA THR A 256 12.59 -6.03 25.02
C THR A 256 12.68 -5.59 26.46
N ASP A 257 13.31 -6.40 27.30
CA ASP A 257 13.62 -6.07 28.70
C ASP A 257 14.80 -5.09 28.82
N VAL A 258 14.82 -4.06 27.98
CA VAL A 258 15.88 -3.05 27.96
C VAL A 258 15.67 -2.05 29.10
N ASN A 259 16.78 -1.61 29.69
CA ASN A 259 16.79 -0.62 30.77
C ASN A 259 15.92 0.61 30.40
N LYS A 260 15.00 0.98 31.30
CA LYS A 260 14.12 2.14 31.23
C LYS A 260 14.84 3.43 30.83
N ASP A 261 16.08 3.62 31.30
CA ASP A 261 16.91 4.79 30.97
C ASP A 261 17.14 4.97 29.45
N LYS A 262 17.25 3.85 28.72
CA LYS A 262 17.49 3.83 27.26
C LYS A 262 16.21 4.14 26.48
N VAL A 263 15.06 3.69 26.98
CA VAL A 263 13.75 4.06 26.42
C VAL A 263 13.54 5.57 26.58
N GLU A 264 13.80 6.10 27.78
CA GLU A 264 13.69 7.54 28.06
C GLU A 264 14.68 8.38 27.22
N MET A 265 15.87 7.87 26.94
CA MET A 265 16.80 8.51 26.00
C MET A 265 16.20 8.63 24.59
N VAL A 266 15.67 7.55 24.01
CA VAL A 266 15.05 7.57 22.68
C VAL A 266 13.84 8.51 22.65
N GLU A 267 13.02 8.52 23.69
CA GLU A 267 11.90 9.46 23.79
C GLU A 267 12.34 10.93 23.83
N ARG A 268 13.42 11.23 24.54
CA ARG A 268 14.02 12.58 24.54
C ARG A 268 14.51 12.97 23.16
N LEU A 269 15.12 12.05 22.42
CA LEU A 269 15.56 12.30 21.04
C LEU A 269 14.38 12.56 20.10
N ILE A 270 13.30 11.77 20.20
CA ILE A 270 12.07 11.98 19.42
C ILE A 270 11.49 13.38 19.69
N LYS A 271 11.39 13.78 20.97
CA LYS A 271 10.92 15.13 21.34
C LYS A 271 11.81 16.23 20.76
N LYS A 272 13.14 16.05 20.78
CA LYS A 272 14.11 16.98 20.16
C LYS A 272 13.88 17.07 18.65
N LEU A 273 13.69 15.95 17.97
CA LEU A 273 13.37 15.92 16.53
C LEU A 273 12.04 16.60 16.21
N ASP A 274 11.00 16.42 17.03
CA ASP A 274 9.71 17.08 16.80
C ASP A 274 9.82 18.61 16.88
N ILE A 275 10.63 19.13 17.81
CA ILE A 275 10.91 20.57 17.90
C ILE A 275 11.63 21.06 16.64
N VAL A 276 12.67 20.35 16.19
CA VAL A 276 13.44 20.70 14.98
C VAL A 276 12.57 20.58 13.73
N LYS A 277 11.75 19.53 13.62
CA LYS A 277 10.79 19.30 12.53
C LYS A 277 9.75 20.40 12.48
N ALA A 278 9.13 20.74 13.61
CA ALA A 278 8.14 21.81 13.70
C ALA A 278 8.73 23.18 13.34
N LYS A 279 9.96 23.47 13.80
CA LYS A 279 10.67 24.71 13.45
C LYS A 279 11.04 24.74 11.97
N GLY A 280 11.63 23.67 11.44
CA GLY A 280 12.02 23.57 10.05
C GLY A 280 10.84 23.54 9.07
N LEU A 281 9.71 22.94 9.45
CA LEU A 281 8.44 23.03 8.71
C LEU A 281 7.87 24.45 8.71
N LYS A 282 8.03 25.22 9.79
CA LYS A 282 7.64 26.64 9.83
C LYS A 282 8.55 27.51 8.96
N GLU A 283 9.84 27.20 8.90
CA GLU A 283 10.85 27.99 8.17
C GLU A 283 10.94 27.63 6.69
N ASN A 284 10.77 26.35 6.33
CA ASN A 284 10.97 25.82 4.97
C ASN A 284 9.73 25.15 4.37
N GLY A 285 8.72 24.83 5.18
CA GLY A 285 7.48 24.22 4.71
C GLY A 285 6.50 25.26 4.19
N GLN A 286 5.61 24.85 3.28
CA GLN A 286 4.41 25.63 2.97
C GLN A 286 3.35 25.33 4.02
N GLN A 287 3.16 26.25 4.96
CA GLN A 287 1.99 26.22 5.83
C GLN A 287 0.80 26.75 5.02
N ILE A 288 -0.10 25.86 4.58
CA ILE A 288 -1.42 26.27 4.10
C ILE A 288 -2.25 26.63 5.33
N VAL A 289 -2.06 27.86 5.82
CA VAL A 289 -3.00 28.45 6.76
C VAL A 289 -4.17 28.93 5.94
N TYR A 290 -5.31 28.24 6.02
CA TYR A 290 -6.58 28.83 5.60
C TYR A 290 -6.79 30.09 6.44
N LYS A 291 -6.49 31.25 5.86
CA LYS A 291 -6.62 32.57 6.52
C LYS A 291 -8.07 32.88 6.86
N GLU A 292 -9.02 32.21 6.22
CA GLU A 292 -10.41 32.21 6.64
C GLU A 292 -10.59 31.27 7.83
N LYS A 293 -10.68 31.85 9.03
CA LYS A 293 -11.23 31.13 10.18
C LYS A 293 -12.64 30.67 9.79
N ILE A 294 -12.85 29.36 9.65
CA ILE A 294 -14.21 28.79 9.51
C ILE A 294 -15.02 29.29 10.69
N ASN A 295 -16.00 30.15 10.42
CA ASN A 295 -16.84 30.71 11.46
C ASN A 295 -17.88 29.66 11.86
N PHE A 296 -17.46 28.71 12.69
CA PHE A 296 -18.30 27.61 13.13
C PHE A 296 -19.60 28.07 13.79
N LYS A 297 -19.59 29.22 14.49
CA LYS A 297 -20.81 29.81 15.04
C LYS A 297 -21.81 30.21 13.95
N LYS A 298 -21.35 30.74 12.81
CA LYS A 298 -22.24 31.02 11.67
C LYS A 298 -22.86 29.74 11.11
N ILE A 299 -22.09 28.66 11.02
CA ILE A 299 -22.59 27.36 10.57
C ILE A 299 -23.71 26.87 11.51
N VAL A 300 -23.44 26.80 12.81
CA VAL A 300 -24.43 26.34 13.82
C VAL A 300 -25.66 27.24 13.84
N ASN A 301 -25.50 28.56 13.76
CA ASN A 301 -26.63 29.50 13.69
C ASN A 301 -27.46 29.36 12.40
N GLY A 302 -26.81 29.07 11.26
CA GLY A 302 -27.49 28.77 10.01
C GLY A 302 -28.34 27.50 10.13
N LEU A 303 -27.78 26.44 10.70
CA LEU A 303 -28.52 25.19 10.97
C LEU A 303 -29.72 25.42 11.90
N LYS A 304 -29.56 26.22 12.96
CA LYS A 304 -30.68 26.57 13.86
C LYS A 304 -31.81 27.32 13.13
N LYS A 305 -31.46 28.21 12.20
CA LYS A 305 -32.41 29.10 11.54
C LYS A 305 -33.13 28.39 10.39
N ASP A 306 -32.38 27.74 9.51
CA ASP A 306 -32.89 27.21 8.25
C ASP A 306 -33.28 25.72 8.37
N GLY A 307 -32.72 25.00 9.36
CA GLY A 307 -32.96 23.58 9.59
C GLY A 307 -32.47 22.66 8.45
N SER A 308 -31.74 23.22 7.48
CA SER A 308 -31.26 22.54 6.28
C SER A 308 -29.78 22.22 6.38
N LEU A 309 -29.41 20.99 6.02
CA LEU A 309 -28.02 20.54 5.95
C LEU A 309 -27.37 20.82 4.61
N ILE A 310 -28.12 21.31 3.60
CA ILE A 310 -27.68 21.39 2.20
C ILE A 310 -26.38 22.19 2.06
N CYS A 311 -26.27 23.34 2.75
CA CYS A 311 -25.10 24.21 2.66
C CYS A 311 -23.81 23.61 3.27
N LEU A 312 -23.91 22.51 4.01
CA LEU A 312 -22.73 21.80 4.53
C LEU A 312 -22.03 20.98 3.46
N THR A 313 -22.74 20.60 2.39
CA THR A 313 -22.23 19.66 1.39
C THR A 313 -22.42 20.12 -0.05
N HIS A 314 -23.32 21.09 -0.30
CA HIS A 314 -23.64 21.63 -1.61
C HIS A 314 -23.52 23.16 -1.64
N LYS A 315 -23.26 23.69 -2.83
CA LYS A 315 -23.41 25.10 -3.18
C LYS A 315 -24.40 25.28 -4.31
N ILE A 316 -24.86 26.52 -4.52
CA ILE A 316 -25.59 26.89 -5.73
C ILE A 316 -24.56 27.33 -6.78
N SER A 317 -24.55 26.66 -7.93
CA SER A 317 -23.77 27.00 -9.12
C SER A 317 -24.68 26.97 -10.33
N ASP A 318 -24.68 28.02 -11.16
CA ASP A 318 -25.52 28.14 -12.36
C ASP A 318 -27.01 27.79 -12.12
N ASN A 319 -27.58 28.33 -11.04
CA ASN A 319 -28.96 28.08 -10.57
C ASN A 319 -29.30 26.61 -10.25
N LYS A 320 -28.29 25.75 -10.05
CA LYS A 320 -28.44 24.36 -9.61
C LYS A 320 -27.65 24.11 -8.34
N PHE A 321 -28.12 23.19 -7.51
CA PHE A 321 -27.33 22.69 -6.40
C PHE A 321 -26.26 21.74 -6.93
N MET A 322 -25.02 21.95 -6.51
CA MET A 322 -23.86 21.16 -6.87
C MET A 322 -23.14 20.71 -5.60
N SER A 323 -22.86 19.41 -5.49
CA SER A 323 -22.06 18.88 -4.38
C SER A 323 -20.63 19.41 -4.47
N PHE A 324 -20.01 19.70 -3.32
CA PHE A 324 -18.58 20.02 -3.26
C PHE A 324 -17.68 18.88 -3.76
N LEU A 325 -18.15 17.63 -3.74
CA LEU A 325 -17.42 16.49 -4.32
C LEU A 325 -17.41 16.52 -5.84
N GLU A 326 -18.44 17.08 -6.47
CA GLU A 326 -18.56 17.16 -7.93
C GLU A 326 -17.58 18.18 -8.55
N GLU A 327 -17.17 19.20 -7.78
CA GLU A 327 -16.18 20.20 -8.23
C GLU A 327 -14.82 19.58 -8.53
N ILE A 328 -14.53 18.44 -7.91
CA ILE A 328 -13.26 17.75 -8.07
C ILE A 328 -13.42 16.80 -9.25
N SER A 329 -12.75 17.15 -10.36
CA SER A 329 -12.75 16.32 -11.57
C SER A 329 -11.48 15.47 -11.66
N PRO A 330 -11.59 14.22 -12.12
CA PRO A 330 -10.43 13.40 -12.44
C PRO A 330 -9.76 14.01 -13.69
N LYS A 331 -8.69 14.77 -13.47
CA LYS A 331 -7.84 15.33 -14.51
C LYS A 331 -6.40 14.94 -14.22
N GLN A 332 -5.73 14.33 -15.20
CA GLN A 332 -4.29 14.10 -15.10
C GLN A 332 -3.58 15.46 -15.15
N GLU A 333 -2.83 15.76 -14.10
CA GLU A 333 -1.97 16.93 -14.01
C GLU A 333 -0.53 16.54 -14.32
N LEU A 334 0.30 17.51 -14.70
CA LEU A 334 1.73 17.29 -14.91
C LEU A 334 2.42 16.67 -13.68
N SER A 335 1.90 16.96 -12.48
CA SER A 335 2.35 16.42 -11.19
C SER A 335 2.13 14.90 -11.07
N ASP A 336 1.16 14.33 -11.79
CA ASP A 336 0.87 12.89 -11.78
C ASP A 336 1.97 12.09 -12.46
N PHE A 337 2.60 12.65 -13.51
CA PHE A 337 3.69 11.98 -14.21
C PHE A 337 4.90 11.70 -13.30
N ILE A 338 5.16 12.60 -12.35
CA ILE A 338 6.24 12.47 -11.37
C ILE A 338 5.83 11.55 -10.21
N LYS A 339 4.58 11.64 -9.74
CA LYS A 339 4.06 10.86 -8.61
C LYS A 339 3.76 9.39 -8.97
N ASN A 340 3.52 9.08 -10.24
CA ASN A 340 3.33 7.71 -10.73
C ASN A 340 4.58 6.83 -10.54
N ILE A 341 5.73 7.42 -10.21
CA ILE A 341 6.92 6.70 -9.74
C ILE A 341 6.72 6.35 -8.25
N GLY A 342 5.84 5.40 -7.95
CA GLY A 342 5.69 4.82 -6.60
C GLY A 342 4.28 4.82 -6.00
N VAL A 343 3.30 5.49 -6.63
CA VAL A 343 1.89 5.45 -6.23
C VAL A 343 1.08 4.66 -7.26
N GLN A 344 0.22 3.72 -6.82
CA GLN A 344 -0.71 3.05 -7.74
C GLN A 344 -1.76 4.05 -8.22
N THR A 345 -1.85 4.24 -9.54
CA THR A 345 -2.82 5.13 -10.21
C THR A 345 -3.46 4.41 -11.39
N ASP A 346 -4.66 4.87 -11.78
CA ASP A 346 -5.45 4.37 -12.92
C ASP A 346 -6.20 5.56 -13.54
N GLU A 347 -6.74 5.41 -14.75
CA GLU A 347 -7.38 6.46 -15.55
C GLU A 347 -8.52 7.16 -14.79
N ASN A 348 -9.28 6.41 -14.00
CA ASN A 348 -10.37 6.96 -13.18
C ASN A 348 -9.88 7.67 -11.90
N TYR A 349 -8.68 7.35 -11.41
CA TYR A 349 -8.12 7.89 -10.16
C TYR A 349 -6.64 8.33 -10.28
N PRO A 350 -6.33 9.42 -11.01
CA PRO A 350 -5.01 10.04 -10.99
C PRO A 350 -4.58 10.45 -9.57
N ALA A 351 -3.27 10.47 -9.27
CA ALA A 351 -2.77 10.78 -7.92
C ALA A 351 -3.21 12.18 -7.43
N SER A 352 -3.22 13.18 -8.30
CA SER A 352 -3.66 14.55 -8.04
C SER A 352 -5.15 14.60 -7.68
N TYR A 353 -5.97 13.76 -8.32
CA TYR A 353 -7.38 13.62 -8.01
C TYR A 353 -7.58 13.01 -6.61
N GLN A 354 -6.85 11.94 -6.31
CA GLN A 354 -6.86 11.30 -4.99
C GLN A 354 -6.48 12.29 -3.88
N ASP A 355 -5.44 13.10 -4.09
CA ASP A 355 -4.99 14.13 -3.14
C ASP A 355 -6.07 15.19 -2.90
N LYS A 356 -6.68 15.72 -3.98
CA LYS A 356 -7.75 16.72 -3.86
C LYS A 356 -8.96 16.17 -3.11
N LEU A 357 -9.40 14.95 -3.44
CA LEU A 357 -10.47 14.28 -2.72
C LEU A 357 -10.13 14.14 -1.24
N ASN A 358 -8.92 13.66 -0.93
CA ASN A 358 -8.46 13.49 0.45
C ASN A 358 -8.45 14.81 1.23
N ILE A 359 -7.96 15.89 0.63
CA ILE A 359 -7.94 17.23 1.23
C ILE A 359 -9.36 17.72 1.49
N GLN A 360 -10.25 17.63 0.49
CA GLN A 360 -11.62 18.12 0.58
C GLN A 360 -12.40 17.39 1.68
N VAL A 361 -12.38 16.05 1.67
CA VAL A 361 -13.10 15.24 2.66
C VAL A 361 -12.50 15.41 4.05
N THR A 362 -11.19 15.59 4.18
CA THR A 362 -10.57 15.87 5.48
C THR A 362 -11.00 17.23 6.02
N PHE A 363 -11.02 18.26 5.17
CA PHE A 363 -11.43 19.61 5.55
C PHE A 363 -12.91 19.66 5.96
N LEU A 364 -13.82 19.12 5.14
CA LEU A 364 -15.24 19.10 5.44
C LEU A 364 -15.57 18.13 6.58
N GLY A 365 -14.90 16.99 6.65
CA GLY A 365 -15.01 16.03 7.74
C GLY A 365 -14.66 16.63 9.12
N ALA A 366 -13.69 17.56 9.17
CA ALA A 366 -13.37 18.27 10.41
C ALA A 366 -14.53 19.16 10.92
N ILE A 367 -15.34 19.73 10.02
CA ILE A 367 -16.56 20.47 10.40
C ILE A 367 -17.55 19.52 11.05
N PHE A 368 -17.78 18.34 10.45
CA PHE A 368 -18.67 17.32 10.99
C PHE A 368 -18.18 16.75 12.32
N GLN A 369 -16.88 16.49 12.45
CA GLN A 369 -16.27 16.09 13.71
C GLN A 369 -16.55 17.14 14.81
N LYS A 370 -16.45 18.43 14.48
CA LYS A 370 -16.75 19.48 15.43
C LYS A 370 -18.25 19.56 15.78
N LEU A 371 -19.14 19.38 14.78
CA LEU A 371 -20.58 19.33 15.00
C LEU A 371 -20.96 18.24 16.02
N ILE A 372 -20.36 17.05 15.94
CA ILE A 372 -20.72 15.93 16.83
C ILE A 372 -20.04 15.95 18.20
N THR A 373 -18.93 16.68 18.38
CA THR A 373 -18.16 16.69 19.64
C THR A 373 -18.61 17.79 20.61
N GLU A 374 -19.24 18.85 20.13
CA GLU A 374 -19.82 19.91 20.96
C GLU A 374 -21.32 19.65 21.21
N SER A 375 -21.72 19.48 22.47
CA SER A 375 -23.09 19.07 22.85
C SER A 375 -24.20 19.92 22.22
N GLU A 376 -24.05 21.25 22.20
CA GLU A 376 -25.05 22.15 21.59
C GLU A 376 -25.18 21.92 20.08
N SER A 377 -24.06 21.91 19.35
CA SER A 377 -24.08 21.68 17.90
C SER A 377 -24.50 20.26 17.54
N SER A 378 -24.19 19.28 18.39
CA SER A 378 -24.53 17.88 18.17
C SER A 378 -26.03 17.66 18.20
N ASN A 379 -26.72 18.29 19.16
CA ASN A 379 -28.18 18.27 19.22
C ASN A 379 -28.83 18.93 18.00
N ILE A 380 -28.32 20.09 17.59
CA ILE A 380 -28.84 20.82 16.42
C ILE A 380 -28.64 20.02 15.14
N PHE A 381 -27.43 19.49 14.94
CA PHE A 381 -27.12 18.64 13.81
C PHE A 381 -28.04 17.41 13.79
N SER A 382 -28.21 16.74 14.93
CA SER A 382 -29.07 15.55 15.04
C SER A 382 -30.52 15.85 14.66
N GLN A 383 -31.07 16.97 15.12
CA GLN A 383 -32.42 17.41 14.76
C GLN A 383 -32.55 17.69 13.26
N CYS A 384 -31.60 18.41 12.68
CA CYS A 384 -31.61 18.71 11.25
C CYS A 384 -31.47 17.44 10.41
N PHE A 385 -30.58 16.53 10.81
CA PHE A 385 -30.36 15.25 10.15
C PHE A 385 -31.60 14.37 10.18
N LEU A 386 -32.21 14.18 11.37
CA LEU A 386 -33.41 13.39 11.52
C LEU A 386 -34.61 13.97 10.75
N ARG A 387 -34.71 15.30 10.68
CA ARG A 387 -35.76 15.96 9.88
C ARG A 387 -35.57 15.70 8.38
N ALA A 388 -34.33 15.81 7.88
CA ALA A 388 -34.01 15.53 6.50
C ALA A 388 -34.23 14.05 6.15
N THR A 389 -33.79 13.12 7.01
CA THR A 389 -34.02 11.68 6.80
C THR A 389 -35.49 11.31 6.90
N GLN A 390 -36.27 11.93 7.80
CA GLN A 390 -37.71 11.70 7.88
C GLN A 390 -38.41 12.13 6.58
N LYS A 391 -38.06 13.30 6.04
CA LYS A 391 -38.62 13.77 4.76
C LYS A 391 -38.31 12.79 3.63
N ILE A 392 -37.05 12.35 3.53
CA ILE A 392 -36.64 11.38 2.50
C ILE A 392 -37.27 10.00 2.72
N SER A 393 -37.38 9.52 3.97
CA SER A 393 -38.02 8.23 4.26
C SER A 393 -39.49 8.22 3.84
N TYR A 394 -40.18 9.35 3.99
CA TYR A 394 -41.56 9.52 3.53
C TYR A 394 -41.63 9.51 1.99
N GLU A 395 -40.77 10.28 1.33
CA GLU A 395 -40.74 10.40 -0.13
C GLU A 395 -40.38 9.08 -0.84
N LEU A 396 -39.45 8.32 -0.25
CA LEU A 396 -39.05 7.00 -0.73
C LEU A 396 -39.98 5.87 -0.26
N GLU A 397 -41.02 6.20 0.52
CA GLU A 397 -41.97 5.24 1.12
C GLU A 397 -41.29 4.10 1.91
N TYR A 398 -40.17 4.40 2.56
CA TYR A 398 -39.35 3.39 3.24
C TYR A 398 -38.83 3.86 4.62
N ASN A 399 -39.58 3.49 5.66
CA ASN A 399 -39.38 3.97 7.03
C ASN A 399 -38.12 3.43 7.75
N GLN A 400 -37.46 2.38 7.25
CA GLN A 400 -36.29 1.81 7.93
C GLN A 400 -35.09 2.78 7.94
N ILE A 401 -34.98 3.65 6.93
CA ILE A 401 -33.96 4.72 6.86
C ILE A 401 -34.01 5.59 8.13
N LEU A 402 -35.21 5.99 8.56
CA LEU A 402 -35.38 6.82 9.76
C LEU A 402 -34.96 6.08 11.04
N ASN A 403 -35.29 4.79 11.16
CA ASN A 403 -34.91 3.99 12.33
C ASN A 403 -33.38 3.86 12.43
N HIS A 404 -32.71 3.54 11.33
CA HIS A 404 -31.25 3.44 11.31
C HIS A 404 -30.58 4.82 11.54
N ALA A 405 -31.17 5.91 11.06
CA ALA A 405 -30.72 7.26 11.35
C ALA A 405 -30.82 7.60 12.85
N GLN A 406 -31.89 7.20 13.53
CA GLN A 406 -32.04 7.37 14.99
C GLN A 406 -31.00 6.56 15.78
N MET A 407 -30.69 5.34 15.32
CA MET A 407 -29.61 4.53 15.90
C MET A 407 -28.24 5.20 15.72
N LEU A 408 -27.97 5.76 14.54
CA LEU A 408 -26.74 6.52 14.29
C LEU A 408 -26.65 7.73 15.23
N MET A 409 -27.70 8.56 15.32
CA MET A 409 -27.71 9.72 16.21
C MET A 409 -27.51 9.34 17.69
N SER A 410 -28.06 8.21 18.13
CA SER A 410 -27.85 7.70 19.49
C SER A 410 -26.37 7.37 19.77
N ASN A 411 -25.67 6.75 18.81
CA ASN A 411 -24.23 6.50 18.92
C ASN A 411 -23.43 7.82 18.96
N LEU A 412 -23.79 8.80 18.11
CA LEU A 412 -23.13 10.11 18.08
C LEU A 412 -23.34 10.91 19.38
N LEU A 413 -24.50 10.77 20.02
CA LEU A 413 -24.77 11.40 21.31
C LEU A 413 -23.87 10.82 22.42
N ILE A 414 -23.65 9.50 22.42
CA ILE A 414 -22.71 8.86 23.34
C ILE A 414 -21.29 9.39 23.11
N ILE A 415 -20.87 9.54 21.85
CA ILE A 415 -19.58 10.15 21.50
C ILE A 415 -19.50 11.59 22.02
N SER A 416 -20.51 12.42 21.75
CA SER A 416 -20.59 13.81 22.19
C SER A 416 -20.38 13.93 23.70
N ASN A 417 -21.11 13.12 24.48
CA ASN A 417 -21.10 13.19 25.94
C ASN A 417 -19.79 12.74 26.58
N ASN A 418 -19.01 11.90 25.88
CA ASN A 418 -17.78 11.32 26.41
C ASN A 418 -16.50 11.91 25.80
N SER A 419 -16.59 12.64 24.68
CA SER A 419 -15.44 13.17 23.94
C SER A 419 -14.54 14.12 24.74
N LYS A 420 -15.08 14.81 25.76
CA LYS A 420 -14.35 15.77 26.61
C LYS A 420 -13.67 15.14 27.84
N LEU A 421 -13.98 13.88 28.16
CA LEU A 421 -13.51 13.19 29.36
C LEU A 421 -12.60 12.02 28.96
N LEU A 422 -11.50 12.29 28.26
CA LEU A 422 -10.62 11.23 27.75
C LEU A 422 -9.85 10.56 28.91
N ASN A 423 -10.27 9.34 29.25
CA ASN A 423 -9.55 8.34 30.03
C ASN A 423 -9.62 6.99 29.28
N ASP A 424 -8.85 5.99 29.69
CA ASP A 424 -8.74 4.71 28.95
C ASP A 424 -10.11 4.03 28.70
N LYS A 425 -11.01 4.09 29.69
CA LYS A 425 -12.37 3.53 29.57
C LYS A 425 -13.21 4.31 28.53
N ASN A 426 -13.10 5.62 28.54
CA ASN A 426 -13.82 6.50 27.60
C ASN A 426 -13.21 6.43 26.19
N GLN A 427 -11.91 6.14 26.06
CA GLN A 427 -11.27 5.92 24.77
C GLN A 427 -11.81 4.66 24.09
N MET A 428 -11.87 3.53 24.79
CA MET A 428 -12.41 2.29 24.22
C MET A 428 -13.91 2.40 23.88
N LEU A 429 -14.68 3.12 24.71
CA LEU A 429 -16.08 3.45 24.42
C LEU A 429 -16.20 4.29 23.14
N ILE A 430 -15.41 5.36 23.01
CA ILE A 430 -15.43 6.23 21.83
C ILE A 430 -15.03 5.45 20.57
N GLN A 431 -14.01 4.59 20.63
CA GLN A 431 -13.62 3.74 19.50
C GLN A 431 -14.75 2.78 19.10
N THR A 432 -15.40 2.13 20.06
CA THR A 432 -16.54 1.23 19.82
C THR A 432 -17.71 1.98 19.16
N MET A 433 -18.05 3.15 19.69
CA MET A 433 -19.11 3.98 19.12
C MET A 433 -18.71 4.54 17.75
N SER A 434 -17.43 4.80 17.52
CA SER A 434 -16.90 5.23 16.21
C SER A 434 -17.04 4.13 15.17
N TYR A 435 -16.73 2.87 15.53
CA TYR A 435 -17.00 1.71 14.68
C TYR A 435 -18.48 1.60 14.32
N ASN A 436 -19.37 1.71 15.31
CA ASN A 436 -20.82 1.66 15.08
C ASN A 436 -21.28 2.81 14.16
N ALA A 437 -20.83 4.03 14.43
CA ALA A 437 -21.20 5.21 13.66
C ALA A 437 -20.73 5.12 12.20
N ILE A 438 -19.49 4.67 11.96
CA ILE A 438 -18.96 4.45 10.61
C ILE A 438 -19.75 3.36 9.90
N SER A 439 -19.97 2.21 10.56
CA SER A 439 -20.71 1.08 10.00
C SER A 439 -22.14 1.46 9.60
N LEU A 440 -22.86 2.12 10.51
CA LEU A 440 -24.23 2.60 10.27
C LEU A 440 -24.27 3.66 9.17
N SER A 441 -23.28 4.57 9.12
CA SER A 441 -23.24 5.60 8.07
C SER A 441 -23.03 5.02 6.67
N ILE A 442 -22.17 4.00 6.56
CA ILE A 442 -21.96 3.28 5.29
C ILE A 442 -23.23 2.50 4.91
N GLY A 443 -23.84 1.81 5.88
CA GLY A 443 -25.10 1.08 5.67
C GLY A 443 -26.24 1.99 5.22
N LEU A 444 -26.44 3.13 5.90
CA LEU A 444 -27.41 4.15 5.54
C LEU A 444 -27.14 4.77 4.17
N THR A 445 -25.87 4.97 3.81
CA THR A 445 -25.51 5.46 2.46
C THR A 445 -25.96 4.47 1.39
N GLU A 446 -25.70 3.18 1.59
CA GLU A 446 -26.15 2.12 0.68
C GLU A 446 -27.68 2.03 0.63
N GLU A 447 -28.35 2.09 1.78
CA GLU A 447 -29.81 2.03 1.89
C GLU A 447 -30.49 3.22 1.21
N LEU A 448 -30.02 4.45 1.43
CA LEU A 448 -30.52 5.66 0.78
C LEU A 448 -30.40 5.57 -0.75
N LEU A 449 -29.22 5.22 -1.27
CA LEU A 449 -29.01 5.09 -2.71
C LEU A 449 -29.86 3.97 -3.32
N ARG A 450 -30.00 2.84 -2.62
CA ARG A 450 -30.79 1.69 -3.06
C ARG A 450 -32.26 2.07 -3.20
N GLU A 451 -32.86 2.62 -2.15
CA GLU A 451 -34.29 2.97 -2.17
C GLU A 451 -34.55 4.15 -3.12
N TYR A 452 -33.61 5.07 -3.27
CA TYR A 452 -33.71 6.11 -4.31
C TYR A 452 -33.68 5.51 -5.73
N ALA A 453 -32.81 4.52 -6.00
CA ALA A 453 -32.79 3.84 -7.30
C ALA A 453 -34.11 3.10 -7.58
N ILE A 454 -34.71 2.48 -6.56
CA ILE A 454 -36.03 1.83 -6.63
C ILE A 454 -37.11 2.87 -6.92
N HIS A 455 -37.12 3.99 -6.19
CA HIS A 455 -38.07 5.09 -6.36
C HIS A 455 -38.03 5.69 -7.77
N LEU A 456 -36.85 5.80 -8.39
CA LEU A 456 -36.70 6.25 -9.78
C LEU A 456 -37.23 5.26 -10.84
N GLY A 457 -37.87 4.15 -10.43
CA GLY A 457 -38.49 3.18 -11.35
C GLY A 457 -37.48 2.34 -12.14
N LYS A 458 -36.20 2.32 -11.74
CA LYS A 458 -35.17 1.50 -12.40
C LYS A 458 -35.23 0.05 -11.92
N LYS A 459 -36.24 -0.66 -12.46
CA LYS A 459 -36.52 -2.11 -12.52
C LYS A 459 -37.32 -2.77 -11.38
N SER A 460 -38.39 -3.43 -11.81
CA SER A 460 -39.25 -4.40 -11.11
C SER A 460 -38.61 -5.78 -10.86
N ASP A 461 -37.41 -6.05 -11.40
CA ASP A 461 -36.88 -7.41 -11.55
C ASP A 461 -35.55 -7.68 -10.81
N ILE A 462 -35.01 -6.71 -10.08
CA ILE A 462 -33.74 -6.87 -9.34
C ILE A 462 -34.06 -6.98 -7.85
N SER A 463 -33.57 -8.03 -7.19
CA SER A 463 -33.79 -8.20 -5.75
C SER A 463 -33.07 -7.08 -4.97
N ARG A 464 -33.68 -6.62 -3.86
CA ARG A 464 -33.06 -5.58 -3.00
C ARG A 464 -31.64 -5.94 -2.57
N GLY A 465 -31.35 -7.23 -2.38
CA GLY A 465 -30.02 -7.74 -2.00
C GLY A 465 -28.97 -7.60 -3.11
N ASP A 466 -29.39 -7.53 -4.37
CA ASP A 466 -28.49 -7.45 -5.51
C ASP A 466 -28.00 -6.03 -5.80
N LEU A 467 -28.64 -5.00 -5.26
CA LEU A 467 -28.28 -3.58 -5.37
C LEU A 467 -27.28 -3.18 -4.27
N THR A 468 -26.05 -3.67 -4.38
CA THR A 468 -24.96 -3.34 -3.45
C THR A 468 -24.38 -1.95 -3.72
N LEU A 469 -23.71 -1.34 -2.72
CA LEU A 469 -23.10 -0.01 -2.87
C LEU A 469 -22.13 0.07 -4.07
N GLY A 470 -21.38 -1.01 -4.33
CA GLY A 470 -20.47 -1.09 -5.48
C GLY A 470 -21.19 -1.01 -6.84
N LYS A 471 -22.37 -1.62 -6.98
CA LYS A 471 -23.18 -1.51 -8.20
C LYS A 471 -23.85 -0.16 -8.31
N LEU A 472 -24.35 0.39 -7.20
CA LEU A 472 -25.02 1.71 -7.16
C LEU A 472 -24.07 2.85 -7.55
N LEU A 473 -22.79 2.76 -7.17
CA LEU A 473 -21.76 3.75 -7.50
C LEU A 473 -20.99 3.43 -8.78
N SER A 474 -21.33 2.36 -9.49
CA SER A 474 -20.65 1.98 -10.73
C SER A 474 -20.91 3.01 -11.83
N ILE A 475 -19.84 3.38 -12.54
CA ILE A 475 -19.91 4.25 -13.73
C ILE A 475 -20.13 3.47 -15.03
N ALA A 476 -20.29 2.14 -14.95
CA ALA A 476 -20.59 1.32 -16.12
C ALA A 476 -22.00 1.64 -16.66
N PRO A 477 -22.19 1.80 -17.98
CA PRO A 477 -23.49 2.14 -18.56
C PRO A 477 -24.62 1.17 -18.17
N SER A 478 -24.29 -0.11 -17.95
CA SER A 478 -25.23 -1.15 -17.51
C SER A 478 -25.73 -0.99 -16.06
N ASN A 479 -25.07 -0.15 -15.26
CA ASN A 479 -25.35 0.11 -13.85
C ASN A 479 -25.58 1.60 -13.55
N ASP A 480 -25.91 2.42 -14.56
CA ASP A 480 -26.18 3.83 -14.34
C ASP A 480 -27.58 4.04 -13.77
N TYR A 481 -27.72 3.88 -12.45
CA TYR A 481 -29.02 4.00 -11.76
C TYR A 481 -29.48 5.45 -11.61
N PHE A 482 -28.56 6.42 -11.63
CA PHE A 482 -28.82 7.80 -11.22
C PHE A 482 -28.42 8.78 -12.31
N TYR A 483 -29.40 9.34 -13.03
CA TYR A 483 -29.15 10.38 -14.04
C TYR A 483 -28.86 11.76 -13.41
N ASN A 484 -29.33 11.98 -12.17
CA ASN A 484 -29.14 13.23 -11.42
C ASN A 484 -27.90 13.26 -10.53
N ILE A 485 -27.20 12.13 -10.36
CA ILE A 485 -25.93 12.07 -9.63
C ILE A 485 -24.81 12.00 -10.68
N SER A 486 -23.99 13.04 -10.72
CA SER A 486 -22.91 13.17 -11.70
C SER A 486 -21.88 12.03 -11.61
N LYS A 487 -21.19 11.77 -12.72
CA LYS A 487 -20.11 10.79 -12.78
C LYS A 487 -19.00 11.11 -11.78
N GLN A 488 -18.64 12.39 -11.64
CA GLN A 488 -17.61 12.87 -10.71
C GLN A 488 -18.00 12.57 -9.27
N HIS A 489 -19.26 12.80 -8.91
CA HIS A 489 -19.75 12.50 -7.58
C HIS A 489 -19.72 10.99 -7.28
N LYS A 490 -20.16 10.14 -8.22
CA LYS A 490 -20.07 8.67 -8.08
C LYS A 490 -18.63 8.18 -7.90
N LEU A 491 -17.69 8.72 -8.69
CA LEU A 491 -16.27 8.40 -8.57
C LEU A 491 -15.70 8.83 -7.20
N ALA A 492 -16.05 10.03 -6.73
CA ALA A 492 -15.61 10.51 -5.42
C ALA A 492 -16.12 9.60 -4.29
N LEU A 493 -17.41 9.25 -4.29
CA LEU A 493 -17.98 8.31 -3.31
C LEU A 493 -17.36 6.92 -3.43
N GLY A 494 -17.17 6.43 -4.65
CA GLY A 494 -16.53 5.15 -4.96
C GLY A 494 -15.14 5.07 -4.35
N TYR A 495 -14.29 6.07 -4.60
CA TYR A 495 -12.93 6.16 -4.08
C TYR A 495 -12.84 5.91 -2.56
N PHE A 496 -13.76 6.48 -1.77
CA PHE A 496 -13.74 6.30 -0.32
C PHE A 496 -14.40 4.99 0.14
N LEU A 497 -15.58 4.67 -0.41
CA LEU A 497 -16.46 3.68 0.20
C LEU A 497 -16.24 2.25 -0.33
N VAL A 498 -15.96 2.07 -1.61
CA VAL A 498 -16.00 0.75 -2.27
C VAL A 498 -14.86 0.55 -3.25
N LYS A 499 -14.38 -0.68 -3.36
CA LYS A 499 -13.48 -1.10 -4.43
C LYS A 499 -14.30 -1.52 -5.65
N ALA A 500 -14.11 -0.87 -6.81
CA ALA A 500 -14.67 -1.38 -8.05
C ALA A 500 -13.90 -2.62 -8.54
N GLU A 501 -14.55 -3.50 -9.30
CA GLU A 501 -13.89 -4.66 -9.89
C GLU A 501 -12.76 -4.21 -10.83
N GLY A 502 -11.53 -4.68 -10.56
CA GLY A 502 -10.33 -4.34 -11.34
C GLY A 502 -9.50 -3.17 -10.78
N GLU A 503 -10.03 -2.36 -9.86
CA GLU A 503 -9.35 -1.15 -9.35
C GLU A 503 -8.70 -1.41 -7.98
N ASN A 504 -7.39 -1.20 -7.82
CA ASN A 504 -6.67 -1.41 -6.54
C ASN A 504 -6.46 -0.13 -5.70
N ILE A 505 -7.03 1.00 -6.12
CA ILE A 505 -6.58 2.35 -5.69
C ILE A 505 -7.54 3.01 -4.69
N THR A 506 -8.77 2.50 -4.57
CA THR A 506 -9.78 3.02 -3.63
C THR A 506 -9.43 2.71 -2.17
N LYS A 507 -9.89 3.54 -1.23
CA LYS A 507 -9.76 3.28 0.21
C LYS A 507 -10.59 2.09 0.70
N ASN A 508 -11.67 1.76 -0.01
CA ASN A 508 -12.50 0.58 0.25
C ASN A 508 -12.93 0.44 1.73
N ILE A 509 -13.35 1.55 2.34
CA ILE A 509 -13.64 1.62 3.78
C ILE A 509 -14.73 0.61 4.18
N ARG A 510 -15.75 0.39 3.32
CA ARG A 510 -16.81 -0.60 3.56
C ARG A 510 -16.25 -1.99 3.87
N ASN A 511 -15.32 -2.49 3.06
CA ASN A 511 -14.75 -3.83 3.27
C ASN A 511 -13.77 -3.84 4.45
N GLN A 512 -13.03 -2.76 4.69
CA GLN A 512 -12.15 -2.66 5.86
C GLN A 512 -12.94 -2.77 7.17
N VAL A 513 -14.11 -2.11 7.24
CA VAL A 513 -15.04 -2.18 8.37
C VAL A 513 -15.67 -3.58 8.48
N ALA A 514 -16.15 -4.14 7.36
CA ALA A 514 -16.84 -5.43 7.36
C ALA A 514 -15.93 -6.62 7.74
N HIS A 515 -14.65 -6.58 7.38
CA HIS A 515 -13.72 -7.69 7.60
C HIS A 515 -12.75 -7.45 8.77
N LEU A 516 -12.78 -6.27 9.40
CA LEU A 516 -11.89 -5.88 10.49
C LEU A 516 -10.40 -6.19 10.17
N CYS A 517 -9.93 -5.81 8.98
CA CYS A 517 -8.57 -6.08 8.53
C CYS A 517 -7.49 -5.35 9.38
N ILE A 518 -6.21 -5.71 9.16
CA ILE A 518 -5.03 -5.48 10.03
C ILE A 518 -4.69 -3.99 10.39
N GLU A 519 -5.39 -2.99 9.82
CA GLU A 519 -5.12 -1.54 10.06
C GLU A 519 -6.31 -0.78 10.70
N THR A 520 -7.21 -1.47 11.39
CA THR A 520 -8.46 -0.90 11.93
C THR A 520 -8.31 0.10 13.08
N GLU A 521 -7.21 0.07 13.84
CA GLU A 521 -7.00 0.96 15.00
C GLU A 521 -7.01 2.46 14.61
N ASN A 522 -6.52 2.78 13.40
CA ASN A 522 -6.52 4.15 12.87
C ASN A 522 -7.83 4.51 12.15
N LEU A 523 -8.70 3.53 11.87
CA LEU A 523 -9.95 3.74 11.15
C LEU A 523 -11.05 4.27 12.09
N PHE A 524 -11.12 3.77 13.33
CA PHE A 524 -12.19 4.08 14.28
C PHE A 524 -11.89 5.32 15.14
N THR A 525 -11.57 6.42 14.46
CA THR A 525 -11.26 7.72 15.08
C THR A 525 -12.38 8.73 14.83
N LEU A 526 -12.50 9.74 15.71
CA LEU A 526 -13.48 10.82 15.55
C LEU A 526 -13.33 11.58 14.23
N GLU A 527 -12.09 11.70 13.73
CA GLU A 527 -11.80 12.31 12.45
C GLU A 527 -12.47 11.53 11.31
N ASN A 528 -12.33 10.20 11.30
CA ASN A 528 -12.96 9.36 10.29
C ASN A 528 -14.48 9.28 10.44
N VAL A 529 -15.02 9.32 11.67
CA VAL A 529 -16.47 9.49 11.88
C VAL A 529 -16.95 10.78 11.20
N GLY A 530 -16.24 11.90 11.38
CA GLY A 530 -16.57 13.16 10.72
C GLY A 530 -16.54 13.07 9.19
N LYS A 531 -15.50 12.44 8.62
CA LYS A 531 -15.38 12.22 7.16
C LYS A 531 -16.53 11.38 6.60
N ILE A 532 -16.86 10.27 7.25
CA ILE A 532 -17.93 9.38 6.76
C ILE A 532 -19.31 10.01 6.94
N LEU A 533 -19.54 10.76 8.03
CA LEU A 533 -20.77 11.52 8.20
C LEU A 533 -20.95 12.61 7.15
N TYR A 534 -19.86 13.27 6.75
CA TYR A 534 -19.88 14.21 5.64
C TYR A 534 -20.37 13.52 4.35
N LEU A 535 -19.79 12.37 3.98
CA LEU A 535 -20.20 11.62 2.78
C LEU A 535 -21.66 11.16 2.84
N LEU A 536 -22.12 10.65 3.99
CA LEU A 536 -23.52 10.28 4.21
C LEU A 536 -24.46 11.48 4.04
N THR A 537 -24.10 12.61 4.63
CA THR A 537 -24.91 13.84 4.58
C THR A 537 -24.92 14.43 3.18
N ASP A 538 -23.83 14.29 2.43
CA ASP A 538 -23.76 14.66 1.02
C ASP A 538 -24.75 13.85 0.18
N VAL A 539 -24.76 12.53 0.34
CA VAL A 539 -25.73 11.64 -0.32
C VAL A 539 -27.17 11.97 0.07
N LEU A 540 -27.45 12.16 1.37
CA LEU A 540 -28.78 12.54 1.86
C LEU A 540 -29.26 13.85 1.23
N ASN A 541 -28.40 14.88 1.20
CA ASN A 541 -28.73 16.17 0.60
C ASN A 541 -28.93 16.05 -0.91
N THR A 542 -28.09 15.28 -1.60
CA THR A 542 -28.20 15.05 -3.05
C THR A 542 -29.56 14.44 -3.41
N ILE A 543 -29.97 13.40 -2.69
CA ILE A 543 -31.29 12.76 -2.88
C ILE A 543 -32.41 13.73 -2.49
N THR A 544 -32.25 14.46 -1.38
CA THR A 544 -33.24 15.47 -0.94
C THR A 544 -33.47 16.54 -2.00
N ILE A 545 -32.41 17.05 -2.63
CA ILE A 545 -32.50 18.02 -3.71
C ILE A 545 -33.17 17.39 -4.94
N ALA A 546 -32.85 16.14 -5.26
CA ALA A 546 -33.36 15.50 -6.48
C ALA A 546 -34.83 15.04 -6.37
N CYS A 547 -35.36 14.91 -5.15
CA CYS A 547 -36.77 14.62 -4.89
C CYS A 547 -37.63 15.88 -4.65
N ILE A 548 -37.02 17.08 -4.56
CA ILE A 548 -37.73 18.37 -4.50
C ILE A 548 -37.82 18.94 -5.91
#